data_AF-A0A7Y7LB74-F1
#
_entry.id   AF-A0A7Y7LB74-F1
#
_cell.length_a   1.000
_cell.length_b   1.000
_cell.length_c   1.000
_cell.angle_alpha   90.00
_cell.angle_beta   90.00
_cell.angle_gamma   90.00
#
_symmetry.space_group_name_H-M   'P 1'
#
loop_
_entity.id
_entity.type
_entity.pdbx_description
1 polymer ?
#
loop_
_entity_poly.entity_id
_entity_poly.type
_entity_poly.pdbx_seq_one_letter_code
_entity_poly.pdbx_strand_id
1 'polypeptide(L)'
;MNAILHILNGDAALDGFDQTGLDGDVMVWREVFSEGPLQENILSGSFWTARRDWIGTTFDAPADEYQHKVIDELGKLNSRYTEINLWFEFDLHCQVNLLGVLEMLSLKTDMSAPAIYLICLADCVQFDNKKGLGELTGEQFEELYDAREHLNEWELGLAADAWRLYVNNDLAGLEKWLNENTFWGGLPLLKPALQAHLKRMQTNADGLSYIEQKLLDIYNGGAKTKTAIYHAFWKNESIFGMGDSEIDIYLNKLKEKGLIEL
;
A
#
# COMPACT_ATOMS: atom_id res chain seq x y z
N MET A 1 1.41 13.85 -24.68
CA MET A 1 1.88 12.98 -23.61
C MET A 1 2.78 13.83 -22.75
N ASN A 2 2.46 13.93 -21.46
CA ASN A 2 3.23 14.70 -20.52
C ASN A 2 4.57 14.01 -20.23
N ALA A 3 5.56 14.76 -19.75
CA ALA A 3 6.86 14.21 -19.34
C ALA A 3 6.85 13.69 -17.89
N ILE A 4 5.79 14.01 -17.14
CA ILE A 4 5.60 13.71 -15.72
C ILE A 4 4.45 12.71 -15.56
N LEU A 5 4.63 11.73 -14.69
CA LEU A 5 3.57 10.83 -14.22
C LEU A 5 3.42 10.97 -12.69
N HIS A 6 2.19 11.11 -12.22
CA HIS A 6 1.84 11.01 -10.81
C HIS A 6 1.15 9.66 -10.55
N ILE A 7 1.65 8.91 -9.58
CA ILE A 7 1.08 7.63 -9.15
C ILE A 7 0.46 7.81 -7.77
N LEU A 8 -0.87 7.74 -7.70
CA LEU A 8 -1.63 7.83 -6.45
C LEU A 8 -1.94 6.42 -5.92
N ASN A 9 -1.75 6.15 -4.63
CA ASN A 9 -2.02 4.82 -4.05
C ASN A 9 -3.51 4.44 -3.99
N GLY A 10 -4.44 5.35 -4.29
CA GLY A 10 -5.87 5.04 -4.27
C GLY A 10 -6.73 6.22 -4.71
N ASP A 11 -8.00 5.93 -4.98
CA ASP A 11 -8.96 6.93 -5.50
C ASP A 11 -9.23 8.06 -4.51
N ALA A 12 -9.06 7.83 -3.20
CA ALA A 12 -9.31 8.83 -2.17
C ALA A 12 -8.50 10.12 -2.38
N ALA A 13 -7.28 10.02 -2.90
CA ALA A 13 -6.41 11.16 -3.17
C ALA A 13 -6.78 11.92 -4.45
N LEU A 14 -7.57 11.33 -5.36
CA LEU A 14 -7.80 11.86 -6.70
C LEU A 14 -8.56 13.18 -6.67
N ASP A 15 -9.63 13.28 -5.89
CA ASP A 15 -10.45 14.49 -5.80
C ASP A 15 -9.65 15.71 -5.31
N GLY A 16 -8.73 15.50 -4.35
CA GLY A 16 -7.83 16.54 -3.86
C GLY A 16 -6.73 16.88 -4.86
N PHE A 17 -6.17 15.86 -5.53
CA PHE A 17 -5.13 16.02 -6.54
C PHE A 17 -5.64 16.76 -7.79
N ASP A 18 -6.86 16.49 -8.24
CA ASP A 18 -7.48 17.14 -9.40
C ASP A 18 -7.76 18.64 -9.19
N GLN A 19 -7.65 19.14 -7.95
CA GLN A 19 -7.73 20.56 -7.62
C GLN A 19 -6.39 21.29 -7.80
N THR A 20 -5.30 20.56 -8.03
CA THR A 20 -3.97 21.13 -8.23
C THR A 20 -3.80 21.69 -9.64
N GLY A 21 -2.81 22.57 -9.81
CA GLY A 21 -2.31 23.01 -11.11
C GLY A 21 -1.12 22.20 -11.63
N LEU A 22 -0.87 21.00 -11.08
CA LEU A 22 0.32 20.20 -11.42
C LEU A 22 0.20 19.59 -12.83
N ASP A 23 1.24 19.80 -13.65
CA ASP A 23 1.35 19.19 -14.96
C ASP A 23 1.72 17.71 -14.85
N GLY A 24 1.01 16.84 -15.56
CA GLY A 24 1.37 15.43 -15.62
C GLY A 24 0.21 14.54 -16.01
N ASP A 25 0.53 13.29 -16.36
CA ASP A 25 -0.47 12.24 -16.41
C ASP A 25 -0.69 11.71 -14.98
N VAL A 26 -1.91 11.27 -14.67
CA VAL A 26 -2.23 10.66 -13.37
C VAL A 26 -2.58 9.19 -13.56
N MET A 27 -2.01 8.32 -12.74
CA MET A 27 -2.34 6.91 -12.63
C MET A 27 -2.71 6.58 -11.19
N VAL A 28 -3.87 5.99 -10.97
CA VAL A 28 -4.28 5.52 -9.65
C VAL A 28 -3.94 4.03 -9.54
N TRP A 29 -3.10 3.70 -8.57
CA TRP A 29 -2.68 2.34 -8.25
C TRP A 29 -3.75 1.64 -7.42
N ARG A 30 -4.68 0.93 -8.07
CA ARG A 30 -5.81 0.27 -7.41
C ARG A 30 -5.51 -1.18 -7.06
N GLU A 31 -4.51 -1.38 -6.22
CA GLU A 31 -4.13 -2.71 -5.74
C GLU A 31 -4.06 -2.77 -4.21
N VAL A 32 -4.10 -3.99 -3.70
CA VAL A 32 -4.10 -4.29 -2.26
C VAL A 32 -3.07 -5.38 -1.99
N PHE A 33 -1.79 -5.07 -2.24
CA PHE A 33 -0.71 -6.04 -2.05
C PHE A 33 -0.48 -6.42 -0.59
N SER A 34 -1.10 -5.71 0.36
CA SER A 34 -1.25 -6.14 1.74
C SER A 34 -1.98 -7.48 1.87
N GLU A 35 -2.84 -7.86 0.94
CA GLU A 35 -3.65 -9.08 1.01
C GLU A 35 -3.57 -9.88 -0.29
N GLY A 36 -3.97 -11.15 -0.24
CA GLY A 36 -4.05 -12.01 -1.40
C GLY A 36 -2.70 -12.55 -1.90
N PRO A 37 -2.70 -13.32 -3.00
CA PRO A 37 -1.52 -13.98 -3.50
C PRO A 37 -0.57 -12.98 -4.18
N LEU A 38 0.73 -13.16 -3.96
CA LEU A 38 1.81 -12.45 -4.67
C LEU A 38 2.81 -13.47 -5.23
N GLN A 39 3.51 -13.07 -6.28
CA GLN A 39 4.59 -13.87 -6.90
C GLN A 39 5.78 -12.93 -7.17
N GLU A 40 7.00 -13.45 -7.10
CA GLU A 40 8.22 -12.64 -7.23
C GLU A 40 8.26 -11.87 -8.56
N ASN A 41 7.88 -12.53 -9.67
CA ASN A 41 7.81 -11.88 -10.97
C ASN A 41 6.49 -11.09 -11.16
N ILE A 42 6.48 -9.84 -10.70
CA ILE A 42 5.36 -8.91 -10.85
C ILE A 42 4.99 -8.60 -12.31
N LEU A 43 5.91 -8.76 -13.27
CA LEU A 43 5.64 -8.53 -14.69
C LEU A 43 4.97 -9.74 -15.38
N SER A 44 4.84 -10.88 -14.68
CA SER A 44 4.26 -12.07 -15.28
C SER A 44 2.74 -11.96 -15.43
N GLY A 45 2.19 -12.48 -16.53
CA GLY A 45 0.75 -12.59 -16.70
C GLY A 45 0.08 -13.47 -15.62
N SER A 46 0.81 -14.43 -15.06
CA SER A 46 0.34 -15.27 -13.95
C SER A 46 0.18 -14.50 -12.65
N PHE A 47 1.03 -13.50 -12.37
CA PHE A 47 0.88 -12.60 -11.23
C PHE A 47 -0.47 -11.88 -11.32
N TRP A 48 -0.70 -11.14 -12.41
CA TRP A 48 -1.90 -10.32 -12.59
C TRP A 48 -3.20 -11.14 -12.72
N THR A 49 -3.11 -12.36 -13.29
CA THR A 49 -4.24 -13.30 -13.31
C THR A 49 -4.62 -13.73 -11.90
N ALA A 50 -3.65 -14.11 -11.07
CA ALA A 50 -3.90 -14.52 -9.69
C ALA A 50 -4.46 -13.36 -8.84
N ARG A 51 -3.97 -12.14 -9.05
CA ARG A 51 -4.51 -10.93 -8.41
C ARG A 51 -5.97 -10.68 -8.78
N ARG A 52 -6.29 -10.67 -10.08
CA ARG A 52 -7.66 -10.49 -10.58
C ARG A 52 -8.62 -11.52 -9.98
N ASP A 53 -8.24 -12.80 -10.04
CA ASP A 53 -9.11 -13.89 -9.59
C ASP A 53 -9.35 -13.82 -8.07
N TRP A 54 -8.31 -13.46 -7.30
CA TRP A 54 -8.42 -13.27 -5.86
C TRP A 54 -9.26 -12.03 -5.50
N ILE A 55 -9.07 -10.89 -6.16
CA ILE A 55 -9.87 -9.68 -5.96
C ILE A 55 -11.34 -9.93 -6.31
N GLY A 56 -11.62 -10.59 -7.44
CA GLY A 56 -12.99 -10.90 -7.84
C GLY A 56 -13.68 -11.85 -6.87
N THR A 57 -12.95 -12.83 -6.32
CA THR A 57 -13.51 -13.74 -5.31
C THR A 57 -13.71 -13.07 -3.95
N THR A 58 -12.74 -12.25 -3.52
CA THR A 58 -12.71 -11.70 -2.16
C THR A 58 -13.61 -10.48 -1.99
N PHE A 59 -13.71 -9.65 -3.02
CA PHE A 59 -14.44 -8.37 -2.97
C PHE A 59 -15.66 -8.34 -3.90
N ASP A 60 -16.04 -9.47 -4.51
CA ASP A 60 -17.15 -9.57 -5.48
C ASP A 60 -17.00 -8.58 -6.65
N ALA A 61 -15.75 -8.34 -7.06
CA ALA A 61 -15.41 -7.40 -8.12
C ALA A 61 -15.45 -8.08 -9.50
N PRO A 62 -16.15 -7.50 -10.49
CA PRO A 62 -16.16 -8.03 -11.86
C PRO A 62 -14.76 -8.07 -12.48
N ALA A 63 -14.47 -9.14 -13.23
CA ALA A 63 -13.16 -9.34 -13.86
C ALA A 63 -12.83 -8.26 -14.92
N ASP A 64 -13.84 -7.75 -15.62
CA ASP A 64 -13.74 -6.65 -16.58
C ASP A 64 -13.44 -5.31 -15.89
N GLU A 65 -14.04 -5.08 -14.72
CA GLU A 65 -13.73 -3.91 -13.90
C GLU A 65 -12.24 -3.89 -13.51
N TYR A 66 -11.71 -5.03 -13.03
CA TYR A 66 -10.29 -5.14 -12.70
C TYR A 66 -9.38 -4.93 -13.92
N GLN A 67 -9.74 -5.49 -15.08
CA GLN A 67 -8.99 -5.27 -16.32
C GLN A 67 -8.90 -3.78 -16.65
N HIS A 68 -10.02 -3.06 -16.61
CA HIS A 68 -10.06 -1.64 -16.97
C HIS A 68 -9.44 -0.71 -15.93
N LYS A 69 -9.69 -0.97 -14.64
CA LYS A 69 -9.26 -0.07 -13.56
C LYS A 69 -7.84 -0.29 -13.07
N VAL A 70 -7.26 -1.47 -13.34
CA VAL A 70 -5.92 -1.86 -12.92
C VAL A 70 -5.04 -2.11 -14.14
N ILE A 71 -5.33 -3.14 -14.93
CA ILE A 71 -4.41 -3.62 -15.97
C ILE A 71 -4.22 -2.62 -17.10
N ASP A 72 -5.31 -2.02 -17.60
CA ASP A 72 -5.23 -1.04 -18.68
C ASP A 72 -4.48 0.23 -18.22
N GLU A 73 -4.66 0.63 -16.96
CA GLU A 73 -3.97 1.77 -16.35
C GLU A 73 -2.46 1.56 -16.22
N LEU A 74 -2.00 0.33 -15.94
CA LEU A 74 -0.57 -0.02 -15.97
C LEU A 74 0.06 0.26 -17.34
N GLY A 75 -0.73 0.32 -18.42
CA GLY A 75 -0.28 0.72 -19.74
C GLY A 75 0.40 2.09 -19.77
N LYS A 76 0.03 3.01 -18.86
CA LYS A 76 0.67 4.34 -18.72
C LYS A 76 2.16 4.20 -18.42
N LEU A 77 2.57 3.17 -17.68
CA LEU A 77 3.97 2.90 -17.38
C LEU A 77 4.82 2.64 -18.63
N ASN A 78 4.25 2.30 -19.78
CA ASN A 78 5.00 2.10 -21.02
C ASN A 78 5.36 3.41 -21.75
N SER A 79 4.84 4.55 -21.27
CA SER A 79 5.17 5.87 -21.81
C SER A 79 6.56 6.33 -21.34
N ARG A 80 7.19 7.20 -22.13
CA ARG A 80 8.50 7.78 -21.82
C ARG A 80 8.36 9.01 -20.92
N TYR A 81 8.21 8.77 -19.63
CA TYR A 81 8.31 9.84 -18.63
C TYR A 81 9.77 10.13 -18.29
N THR A 82 10.06 11.39 -18.00
CA THR A 82 11.35 11.82 -17.43
C THR A 82 11.28 11.95 -15.91
N GLU A 83 10.07 12.06 -15.35
CA GLU A 83 9.81 12.20 -13.92
C GLU A 83 8.59 11.35 -13.52
N ILE A 84 8.71 10.61 -12.41
CA ILE A 84 7.61 9.88 -11.79
C ILE A 84 7.50 10.29 -10.32
N ASN A 85 6.31 10.72 -9.91
CA ASN A 85 6.01 11.17 -8.54
C ASN A 85 5.09 10.16 -7.86
N LEU A 86 5.55 9.59 -6.75
CA LEU A 86 4.87 8.55 -6.00
C LEU A 86 4.20 9.16 -4.76
N TRP A 87 2.87 9.02 -4.67
CA TRP A 87 2.06 9.55 -3.58
C TRP A 87 1.56 8.41 -2.69
N PHE A 88 2.29 8.13 -1.60
CA PHE A 88 2.06 7.00 -0.71
C PHE A 88 2.16 7.41 0.76
N GLU A 89 1.40 6.74 1.63
CA GLU A 89 1.29 7.06 3.05
C GLU A 89 2.10 6.11 3.93
N PHE A 90 2.04 6.31 5.25
CA PHE A 90 2.90 5.64 6.23
C PHE A 90 2.55 4.20 6.54
N ASP A 91 1.33 3.79 6.24
CA ASP A 91 0.81 2.49 6.65
C ASP A 91 1.29 1.32 5.79
N LEU A 92 1.07 0.11 6.27
CA LEU A 92 1.47 -1.13 5.61
C LEU A 92 0.83 -1.28 4.22
N HIS A 93 -0.44 -0.93 4.06
CA HIS A 93 -1.14 -1.03 2.79
C HIS A 93 -0.43 -0.17 1.73
N CYS A 94 -0.16 1.10 2.04
CA CYS A 94 0.55 2.02 1.16
C CYS A 94 1.98 1.55 0.88
N GLN A 95 2.75 1.21 1.91
CA GLN A 95 4.16 0.89 1.74
C GLN A 95 4.39 -0.39 0.92
N VAL A 96 3.51 -1.40 1.01
CA VAL A 96 3.63 -2.61 0.18
C VAL A 96 3.25 -2.34 -1.27
N ASN A 97 2.23 -1.52 -1.52
CA ASN A 97 1.91 -1.08 -2.88
C ASN A 97 3.05 -0.25 -3.47
N LEU A 98 3.70 0.62 -2.68
CA LEU A 98 4.90 1.35 -3.09
C LEU A 98 6.02 0.39 -3.51
N LEU A 99 6.30 -0.66 -2.73
CA LEU A 99 7.28 -1.68 -3.11
C LEU A 99 6.95 -2.32 -4.46
N GLY A 100 5.68 -2.65 -4.70
CA GLY A 100 5.23 -3.21 -5.97
C GLY A 100 5.43 -2.26 -7.16
N VAL A 101 5.12 -0.98 -6.99
CA VAL A 101 5.38 0.05 -8.02
C VAL A 101 6.88 0.16 -8.30
N LEU A 102 7.71 0.27 -7.26
CA LEU A 102 9.16 0.39 -7.41
C LEU A 102 9.76 -0.85 -8.08
N GLU A 103 9.29 -2.06 -7.76
CA GLU A 103 9.72 -3.27 -8.44
C GLU A 103 9.34 -3.27 -9.93
N MET A 104 8.11 -2.87 -10.27
CA MET A 104 7.72 -2.75 -11.68
C MET A 104 8.58 -1.72 -12.44
N LEU A 105 8.95 -0.62 -11.78
CA LEU A 105 9.80 0.42 -12.37
C LEU A 105 11.24 -0.06 -12.52
N SER A 106 11.79 -0.78 -11.54
CA SER A 106 13.18 -1.28 -11.54
C SER A 106 13.44 -2.29 -12.66
N LEU A 107 12.41 -3.06 -13.03
CA LEU A 107 12.48 -4.07 -14.08
C LEU A 107 12.36 -3.51 -15.51
N LYS A 108 12.14 -2.19 -15.67
CA LYS A 108 12.13 -1.56 -16.99
C LYS A 108 13.55 -1.43 -17.55
N THR A 109 13.72 -1.76 -18.82
CA THR A 109 15.02 -1.84 -19.49
C THR A 109 15.41 -0.59 -20.29
N ASP A 110 14.72 0.54 -20.07
CA ASP A 110 14.97 1.77 -20.82
C ASP A 110 16.29 2.44 -20.42
N MET A 111 17.07 2.87 -21.42
CA MET A 111 18.40 3.47 -21.22
C MET A 111 18.37 4.88 -20.58
N SER A 112 17.19 5.50 -20.45
CA SER A 112 16.98 6.77 -19.75
C SER A 112 15.91 6.57 -18.68
N ALA A 113 16.32 6.07 -17.52
CA ALA A 113 15.41 5.90 -16.38
C ALA A 113 14.85 7.26 -15.94
N PRO A 114 13.53 7.37 -15.66
CA PRO A 114 12.97 8.59 -15.10
C PRO A 114 13.56 8.88 -13.72
N ALA A 115 13.62 10.16 -13.36
CA ALA A 115 13.82 10.55 -11.96
C ALA A 115 12.57 10.13 -11.17
N ILE A 116 12.78 9.39 -10.07
CA ILE A 116 11.68 8.90 -9.22
C ILE A 116 11.69 9.73 -7.94
N TYR A 117 10.55 10.33 -7.64
CA TYR A 117 10.34 11.10 -6.43
C TYR A 117 9.27 10.45 -5.57
N LEU A 118 9.51 10.41 -4.26
CA LEU A 118 8.54 9.99 -3.27
C LEU A 118 8.05 11.20 -2.48
N ILE A 119 6.74 11.36 -2.40
CA ILE A 119 6.12 12.26 -1.43
C ILE A 119 5.97 11.48 -0.12
N CYS A 120 6.73 11.88 0.89
CA CYS A 120 6.69 11.28 2.21
C CYS A 120 5.92 12.20 3.17
N LEU A 121 4.78 11.75 3.69
CA LEU A 121 4.01 12.52 4.68
C LEU A 121 4.67 12.59 6.06
N ALA A 122 5.70 11.77 6.34
CA ALA A 122 6.33 11.66 7.65
C ALA A 122 6.87 13.00 8.18
N ASP A 123 7.29 13.88 7.27
CA ASP A 123 7.93 15.16 7.59
C ASP A 123 6.97 16.36 7.55
N CYS A 124 5.69 16.12 7.23
CA CYS A 124 4.69 17.17 7.25
C CYS A 124 4.13 17.42 8.65
N VAL A 125 4.93 18.15 9.43
CA VAL A 125 4.57 18.73 10.75
C VAL A 125 3.22 19.48 10.71
N GLN A 126 2.78 19.92 9.53
CA GLN A 126 1.54 20.68 9.34
C GLN A 126 0.25 19.85 9.51
N PHE A 127 0.30 18.51 9.41
CA PHE A 127 -0.92 17.67 9.39
C PHE A 127 -1.22 16.91 10.68
N ASP A 128 -0.50 17.17 11.78
CA ASP A 128 -0.67 16.51 13.11
C ASP A 128 -0.79 14.97 13.02
N ASN A 129 -0.22 14.36 11.97
CA ASN A 129 -0.34 12.93 11.62
C ASN A 129 -1.77 12.36 11.62
N LYS A 130 -2.80 13.20 11.41
CA LYS A 130 -4.21 12.79 11.47
C LYS A 130 -4.90 12.73 10.12
N LYS A 131 -4.31 13.33 9.09
CA LYS A 131 -4.90 13.39 7.76
C LYS A 131 -4.21 12.43 6.82
N GLY A 132 -5.02 11.63 6.12
CA GLY A 132 -4.54 10.88 4.96
C GLY A 132 -4.57 11.72 3.69
N LEU A 133 -3.97 11.22 2.60
CA LEU A 133 -3.94 11.91 1.30
C LEU A 133 -5.35 12.28 0.80
N GLY A 134 -6.36 11.45 1.11
CA GLY A 134 -7.75 11.73 0.73
C GLY A 134 -8.43 12.88 1.49
N GLU A 135 -7.78 13.44 2.50
CA GLU A 135 -8.28 14.57 3.29
C GLU A 135 -7.53 15.88 2.99
N LEU A 136 -6.63 15.85 1.99
CA LEU A 136 -5.84 17.00 1.57
C LEU A 136 -6.56 17.83 0.50
N THR A 137 -6.32 19.14 0.56
CA THR A 137 -6.74 20.11 -0.46
C THR A 137 -5.69 20.22 -1.57
N GLY A 138 -6.05 20.78 -2.73
CA GLY A 138 -5.09 21.01 -3.82
C GLY A 138 -3.85 21.79 -3.40
N GLU A 139 -4.00 22.85 -2.59
CA GLU A 139 -2.88 23.63 -2.05
C GLU A 139 -1.92 22.76 -1.22
N GLN A 140 -2.47 21.85 -0.40
CA GLN A 140 -1.66 20.93 0.41
C GLN A 140 -0.94 19.88 -0.45
N PHE A 141 -1.54 19.43 -1.55
CA PHE A 141 -0.85 18.58 -2.52
C PHE A 141 0.30 19.32 -3.20
N GLU A 142 0.13 20.58 -3.58
CA GLU A 142 1.18 21.39 -4.20
C GLU A 142 2.36 21.64 -3.24
N GLU A 143 2.09 21.94 -1.96
CA GLU A 143 3.13 22.06 -0.93
C GLU A 143 3.94 20.77 -0.76
N LEU A 144 3.26 19.62 -0.76
CA LEU A 144 3.89 18.31 -0.69
C LEU A 144 4.72 17.98 -1.93
N TYR A 145 4.25 18.39 -3.10
CA TYR A 145 4.97 18.22 -4.35
C TYR A 145 6.34 18.91 -4.29
N ASP A 146 6.41 20.12 -3.73
CA ASP A 146 7.67 20.86 -3.60
C ASP A 146 8.64 20.23 -2.58
N ALA A 147 8.13 19.49 -1.61
CA ALA A 147 8.91 18.81 -0.57
C ALA A 147 9.31 17.36 -0.92
N ARG A 148 8.98 16.88 -2.12
CA ARG A 148 9.24 15.50 -2.54
C ARG A 148 10.72 15.12 -2.53
N GLU A 149 11.01 13.87 -2.20
CA GLU A 149 12.38 13.36 -2.11
C GLU A 149 12.75 12.54 -3.33
N HIS A 150 13.92 12.79 -3.91
CA HIS A 150 14.43 12.00 -5.03
C HIS A 150 15.02 10.67 -4.54
N LEU A 151 14.47 9.56 -5.01
CA LEU A 151 14.99 8.23 -4.71
C LEU A 151 16.21 7.92 -5.57
N ASN A 152 17.27 7.43 -4.93
CA ASN A 152 18.50 7.00 -5.59
C ASN A 152 18.60 5.47 -5.65
N GLU A 153 19.66 4.96 -6.29
CA GLU A 153 19.87 3.52 -6.49
C GLU A 153 19.90 2.71 -5.18
N TRP A 154 20.33 3.32 -4.06
CA TRP A 154 20.32 2.67 -2.75
C TRP A 154 18.89 2.41 -2.27
N GLU A 155 18.00 3.42 -2.32
CA GLU A 155 16.60 3.22 -1.93
C GLU A 155 15.87 2.23 -2.85
N LEU A 156 16.18 2.25 -4.15
CA LEU A 156 15.62 1.28 -5.10
C LEU A 156 16.09 -0.15 -4.80
N GLY A 157 17.37 -0.34 -4.45
CA GLY A 157 17.89 -1.63 -3.98
C GLY A 157 17.25 -2.09 -2.66
N LEU A 158 17.06 -1.17 -1.72
CA LEU A 158 16.38 -1.43 -0.45
C LEU A 158 14.93 -1.89 -0.67
N ALA A 159 14.21 -1.24 -1.58
CA ALA A 159 12.85 -1.60 -1.96
C ALA A 159 12.77 -2.98 -2.63
N ALA A 160 13.70 -3.30 -3.54
CA ALA A 160 13.75 -4.60 -4.21
C ALA A 160 14.01 -5.76 -3.21
N ASP A 161 14.94 -5.57 -2.27
CA ASP A 161 15.19 -6.55 -1.21
C ASP A 161 13.96 -6.77 -0.32
N ALA A 162 13.30 -5.67 0.09
CA ALA A 162 12.07 -5.72 0.87
C ALA A 162 10.92 -6.42 0.12
N TRP A 163 10.73 -6.11 -1.17
CA TRP A 163 9.72 -6.74 -2.01
C TRP A 163 9.92 -8.26 -2.08
N ARG A 164 11.15 -8.72 -2.35
CA ARG A 164 11.46 -10.15 -2.41
C ARG A 164 11.18 -10.85 -1.07
N LEU A 165 11.58 -10.27 0.06
CA LEU A 165 11.33 -10.85 1.38
C LEU A 165 9.83 -10.91 1.70
N TYR A 166 9.11 -9.83 1.37
CA TYR A 166 7.68 -9.70 1.58
C TYR A 166 6.89 -10.73 0.76
N VAL A 167 7.13 -10.80 -0.55
CA VAL A 167 6.39 -11.66 -1.48
C VAL A 167 6.64 -13.14 -1.22
N ASN A 168 7.85 -13.51 -0.81
CA ASN A 168 8.18 -14.88 -0.43
C ASN A 168 7.64 -15.27 0.95
N ASN A 169 7.04 -14.34 1.69
CA ASN A 169 6.57 -14.52 3.06
C ASN A 169 7.70 -15.06 3.99
N ASP A 170 8.94 -14.63 3.77
CA ASP A 170 10.10 -15.02 4.57
C ASP A 170 10.19 -14.15 5.83
N LEU A 171 9.36 -14.47 6.82
CA LEU A 171 9.24 -13.66 8.05
C LEU A 171 10.55 -13.61 8.84
N ALA A 172 11.30 -14.71 8.89
CA ALA A 172 12.57 -14.77 9.61
C ALA A 172 13.66 -13.96 8.89
N GLY A 173 13.72 -14.07 7.55
CA GLY A 173 14.60 -13.26 6.72
C GLY A 173 14.26 -11.77 6.81
N LEU A 174 12.97 -11.43 6.78
CA LEU A 174 12.49 -10.06 6.94
C LEU A 174 12.84 -9.46 8.30
N GLU A 175 12.62 -10.20 9.40
CA GLU A 175 12.98 -9.76 10.75
C GLU A 175 14.48 -9.52 10.89
N LYS A 176 15.30 -10.44 10.38
CA LYS A 176 16.75 -10.28 10.36
C LYS A 176 17.17 -9.06 9.54
N TRP A 177 16.64 -8.91 8.33
CA TRP A 177 16.94 -7.80 7.43
C TRP A 177 16.54 -6.44 8.04
N LEU A 178 15.38 -6.35 8.71
CA LEU A 178 14.95 -5.14 9.42
C LEU A 178 15.88 -4.74 10.58
N ASN A 179 16.48 -5.73 11.25
CA ASN A 179 17.40 -5.52 12.37
C ASN A 179 18.80 -5.14 11.91
N GLU A 180 19.26 -5.69 10.78
CA GLU A 180 20.59 -5.41 10.21
C GLU A 180 20.63 -4.07 9.46
N ASN A 181 19.53 -3.64 8.84
CA ASN A 181 19.44 -2.35 8.15
C ASN A 181 19.25 -1.18 9.12
N THR A 182 20.27 -0.33 9.19
CA THR A 182 20.32 0.85 10.08
C THR A 182 20.08 2.18 9.37
N PHE A 183 20.12 2.20 8.02
CA PHE A 183 19.92 3.40 7.21
C PHE A 183 18.78 3.19 6.20
N TRP A 184 17.79 4.07 6.22
CA TRP A 184 16.53 3.94 5.46
C TRP A 184 16.35 5.00 4.38
N GLY A 185 17.27 5.97 4.28
CA GLY A 185 17.26 7.01 3.24
C GLY A 185 15.89 7.67 3.07
N GLY A 186 15.50 7.86 1.81
CA GLY A 186 14.18 8.35 1.41
C GLY A 186 13.02 7.35 1.56
N LEU A 187 13.21 6.23 2.28
CA LEU A 187 12.16 5.26 2.62
C LEU A 187 11.98 5.08 4.15
N PRO A 188 11.88 6.17 4.95
CA PRO A 188 11.85 6.06 6.41
C PRO A 188 10.61 5.32 6.94
N LEU A 189 9.52 5.32 6.18
CA LEU A 189 8.24 4.70 6.54
C LEU A 189 8.20 3.18 6.29
N LEU A 190 9.15 2.66 5.52
CA LEU A 190 9.17 1.24 5.14
C LEU A 190 9.42 0.32 6.35
N LYS A 191 10.33 0.71 7.25
CA LYS A 191 10.64 -0.08 8.46
C LYS A 191 9.42 -0.28 9.36
N PRO A 192 8.72 0.77 9.84
CA PRO A 192 7.56 0.58 10.71
C PRO A 192 6.42 -0.19 10.02
N ALA A 193 6.21 0.00 8.71
CA ALA A 193 5.26 -0.78 7.93
C ALA A 193 5.61 -2.28 7.91
N LEU A 194 6.86 -2.64 7.58
CA LEU A 194 7.29 -4.04 7.56
C LEU A 194 7.33 -4.69 8.97
N GLN A 195 7.58 -3.90 10.02
CA GLN A 195 7.39 -4.35 11.39
C GLN A 195 5.92 -4.65 11.71
N ALA A 196 4.99 -3.83 11.21
CA ALA A 196 3.57 -4.13 11.28
C ALA A 196 3.23 -5.41 10.49
N HIS A 197 3.83 -5.63 9.31
CA HIS A 197 3.68 -6.89 8.59
C HIS A 197 4.09 -8.10 9.44
N LEU A 198 5.29 -8.09 10.02
CA LEU A 198 5.73 -9.17 10.92
C LEU A 198 4.75 -9.39 12.07
N LYS A 199 4.30 -8.31 12.70
CA LYS A 199 3.33 -8.34 13.80
C LYS A 199 2.01 -8.98 13.38
N ARG A 200 1.44 -8.63 12.21
CA ARG A 200 0.17 -9.23 11.75
C ARG A 200 0.27 -10.70 11.39
N MET A 201 1.46 -11.17 11.00
CA MET A 201 1.69 -12.57 10.64
C MET A 201 1.90 -13.47 11.87
N GLN A 202 2.07 -12.91 13.07
CA GLN A 202 2.13 -13.68 14.31
C GLN A 202 0.75 -14.27 14.64
N THR A 203 0.74 -15.52 15.09
CA THR A 203 -0.45 -16.21 15.58
C THR A 203 -0.31 -16.54 17.07
N ASN A 204 -1.41 -16.43 17.81
CA ASN A 204 -1.46 -16.80 19.23
C ASN A 204 -1.68 -18.31 19.41
N ALA A 205 -1.77 -18.76 20.66
CA ALA A 205 -2.00 -20.17 21.01
C ALA A 205 -3.35 -20.73 20.48
N ASP A 206 -4.32 -19.85 20.22
CA ASP A 206 -5.65 -20.21 19.69
C ASP A 206 -5.67 -20.18 18.15
N GLY A 207 -4.52 -19.93 17.51
CA GLY A 207 -4.39 -19.87 16.05
C GLY A 207 -5.01 -18.62 15.42
N LEU A 208 -5.21 -17.55 16.21
CA LEU A 208 -5.64 -16.24 15.71
C LEU A 208 -4.41 -15.40 15.39
N SER A 209 -4.40 -14.80 14.19
CA SER A 209 -3.48 -13.73 13.83
C SER A 209 -3.67 -12.52 14.73
N TYR A 210 -2.69 -11.62 14.76
CA TYR A 210 -2.80 -10.37 15.51
C TYR A 210 -4.07 -9.58 15.15
N ILE A 211 -4.40 -9.48 13.86
CA ILE A 211 -5.57 -8.74 13.38
C ILE A 211 -6.86 -9.39 13.87
N GLU A 212 -6.97 -10.73 13.75
CA GLU A 212 -8.13 -11.48 14.26
C GLU A 212 -8.29 -11.28 15.77
N GLN A 213 -7.19 -11.39 16.53
CA GLN A 213 -7.24 -11.17 17.97
C GLN A 213 -7.71 -9.75 18.31
N LYS A 214 -7.20 -8.73 17.62
CA LYS A 214 -7.61 -7.34 17.86
C LYS A 214 -9.07 -7.07 17.54
N LEU A 215 -9.57 -7.60 16.43
CA LEU A 215 -10.98 -7.47 16.08
C LEU A 215 -11.88 -8.21 17.07
N LEU A 216 -11.45 -9.38 17.55
CA LEU A 216 -12.17 -10.11 18.60
C LEU A 216 -12.20 -9.34 19.93
N ASP A 217 -11.08 -8.75 20.34
CA ASP A 217 -10.99 -7.90 21.53
C ASP A 217 -11.95 -6.71 21.44
N ILE A 218 -11.96 -6.01 20.29
CA ILE A 218 -12.86 -4.89 20.01
C ILE A 218 -14.33 -5.33 20.09
N TYR A 219 -14.67 -6.46 19.47
CA TYR A 219 -16.02 -7.03 19.52
C TYR A 219 -16.44 -7.38 20.95
N ASN A 220 -15.56 -8.03 21.72
CA ASN A 220 -15.81 -8.39 23.12
C ASN A 220 -15.87 -7.16 24.05
N GLY A 221 -15.19 -6.08 23.68
CA GLY A 221 -15.26 -4.77 24.32
C GLY A 221 -16.58 -4.01 24.10
N GLY A 222 -17.47 -4.52 23.24
CA GLY A 222 -18.84 -4.01 23.07
C GLY A 222 -19.16 -3.40 21.70
N ALA A 223 -18.21 -3.32 20.78
CA ALA A 223 -18.50 -2.90 19.41
C ALA A 223 -19.19 -4.04 18.63
N LYS A 224 -20.51 -3.94 18.44
CA LYS A 224 -21.34 -5.00 17.83
C LYS A 224 -21.83 -4.69 16.40
N THR A 225 -21.31 -3.64 15.79
CA THR A 225 -21.61 -3.27 14.39
C THR A 225 -20.29 -3.12 13.65
N LYS A 226 -20.26 -3.48 12.36
CA LYS A 226 -19.08 -3.31 11.49
C LYS A 226 -18.46 -1.91 11.58
N THR A 227 -19.26 -0.86 11.40
CA THR A 227 -18.78 0.53 11.49
C THR A 227 -18.13 0.86 12.83
N ALA A 228 -18.73 0.46 13.96
CA ALA A 228 -18.12 0.68 15.27
C ALA A 228 -16.80 -0.08 15.45
N ILE A 229 -16.70 -1.29 14.88
CA ILE A 229 -15.47 -2.08 14.90
C ILE A 229 -14.39 -1.40 14.06
N TYR A 230 -14.71 -0.95 12.84
CA TYR A 230 -13.77 -0.26 11.96
C TYR A 230 -13.18 0.98 12.64
N HIS A 231 -14.00 1.87 13.19
CA HIS A 231 -13.52 3.04 13.89
C HIS A 231 -12.66 2.71 15.12
N ALA A 232 -13.01 1.67 15.88
CA ALA A 232 -12.22 1.23 17.01
C ALA A 232 -10.87 0.63 16.59
N PHE A 233 -10.84 -0.07 15.44
CA PHE A 233 -9.64 -0.64 14.85
C PHE A 233 -8.71 0.46 14.35
N TRP A 234 -9.18 1.35 13.47
CA TRP A 234 -8.36 2.45 12.91
C TRP A 234 -7.78 3.36 13.98
N LYS A 235 -8.52 3.60 15.06
CA LYS A 235 -8.05 4.44 16.18
C LYS A 235 -6.76 3.92 16.82
N ASN A 236 -6.56 2.60 16.86
CA ASN A 236 -5.44 2.00 17.60
C ASN A 236 -4.45 1.24 16.70
N GLU A 237 -4.86 0.90 15.48
CA GLU A 237 -4.11 0.02 14.58
C GLU A 237 -3.98 0.65 13.17
N SER A 238 -3.94 1.98 13.09
CA SER A 238 -3.82 2.74 11.83
C SER A 238 -2.61 2.36 10.98
N ILE A 239 -1.53 1.86 11.61
CA ILE A 239 -0.31 1.42 10.92
C ILE A 239 -0.56 0.31 9.88
N PHE A 240 -1.67 -0.42 9.95
CA PHE A 240 -1.99 -1.43 8.93
C PHE A 240 -2.63 -0.86 7.67
N GLY A 241 -3.22 0.34 7.71
CA GLY A 241 -3.80 0.99 6.54
C GLY A 241 -5.02 0.28 5.94
N MET A 242 -5.65 -0.61 6.70
CA MET A 242 -6.70 -1.48 6.18
C MET A 242 -8.02 -0.74 5.97
N GLY A 243 -8.60 -0.84 4.78
CA GLY A 243 -9.96 -0.40 4.50
C GLY A 243 -11.03 -1.37 5.03
N ASP A 244 -12.30 -0.96 4.96
CA ASP A 244 -13.47 -1.75 5.40
C ASP A 244 -13.44 -3.20 4.85
N SER A 245 -13.21 -3.33 3.54
CA SER A 245 -13.19 -4.63 2.86
C SER A 245 -12.03 -5.53 3.29
N GLU A 246 -10.86 -4.96 3.59
CA GLU A 246 -9.73 -5.73 4.13
C GLU A 246 -10.02 -6.20 5.56
N ILE A 247 -10.63 -5.36 6.40
CA ILE A 247 -11.04 -5.75 7.76
C ILE A 247 -12.11 -6.85 7.69
N ASP A 248 -13.03 -6.77 6.73
CA ASP A 248 -14.07 -7.77 6.52
C ASP A 248 -13.52 -9.18 6.24
N ILE A 249 -12.35 -9.31 5.59
CA ILE A 249 -11.67 -10.61 5.41
C ILE A 249 -11.49 -11.30 6.77
N TYR A 250 -11.04 -10.55 7.79
CA TYR A 250 -10.75 -11.08 9.11
C TYR A 250 -12.01 -11.24 9.97
N LEU A 251 -12.98 -10.33 9.85
CA LEU A 251 -14.28 -10.51 10.50
C LEU A 251 -15.00 -11.76 10.00
N ASN A 252 -14.93 -12.06 8.70
CA ASN A 252 -15.48 -13.28 8.13
C ASN A 252 -14.79 -14.54 8.69
N LYS A 253 -13.45 -14.55 8.80
CA LYS A 253 -12.72 -15.65 9.47
C LYS A 253 -13.16 -15.85 10.91
N LEU A 254 -13.38 -14.78 11.67
CA LEU A 254 -13.87 -14.87 13.05
C LEU A 254 -15.31 -15.41 13.12
N LYS A 255 -16.19 -15.03 12.17
CA LYS A 255 -17.54 -15.57 12.05
C LYS A 255 -17.52 -17.07 11.72
N GLU A 256 -16.68 -17.49 10.78
CA GLU A 256 -16.51 -18.91 10.41
C GLU A 256 -16.01 -19.75 11.58
N LYS A 257 -15.16 -19.18 12.45
CA LYS A 257 -14.71 -19.80 13.70
C LYS A 257 -15.77 -19.78 14.82
N GLY A 258 -16.92 -19.12 14.61
CA GLY A 258 -17.98 -18.97 15.62
C GLY A 258 -17.61 -18.08 16.80
N LEU A 259 -16.61 -17.19 16.63
CA LEU A 259 -16.10 -16.33 17.71
C LEU A 259 -16.87 -15.01 17.83
N ILE A 260 -17.54 -14.58 16.76
CA ILE A 260 -18.36 -13.38 16.71
C ILE A 260 -19.67 -13.64 15.96
N GLU A 261 -20.68 -12.80 16.23
CA GLU A 261 -21.97 -12.81 15.54
C GLU A 261 -22.24 -11.37 15.05
N LEU A 262 -22.08 -11.16 13.74
CA LEU A 262 -22.22 -9.88 13.04
C LEU A 262 -23.06 -10.02 11.77
#